data_AF-A0A3D9KZM2-F1
#
_entry.id   AF-A0A3D9KZM2-F1
#
_cell.length_a   1.000
_cell.length_b   1.000
_cell.length_c   1.000
_cell.angle_alpha   90.00
_cell.angle_beta   90.00
_cell.angle_gamma   90.00
#
_symmetry.space_group_name_H-M   'P 1'
#
loop_
_entity.id
_entity.type
_entity.pdbx_description
1 polymer ?
#
loop_
_entity_poly.entity_id
_entity_poly.type
_entity_poly.pdbx_seq_one_letter_code
_entity_poly.pdbx_strand_id
1 'polypeptide(L)'
;MKKLLYITLGVLLVSMTSCYEDFKEDFEVSSLYFPHQKPLRTVFTSDTDIEVGIVLGGKRHNEVTELASFSLAPDLLPDGVSLLPGSHYTMHVGEDSVIEVKSGEFQGQFRLTFTDDFYVDDLSLGNNYVLPIKLTGFTTDQVLAGKDYVLLMVKYINDFHGTYYQLGTVNGKVYKYDEDAGRTGLTDDLRIYDALEVTTSGVNQVVVPAIGDGTEVTNSLELNVDPESLALSAALGTPDPNVQILNFSGKVASNKALVYTYSYQIGTEDPVPVYDSLVFRDNGVVFETW
;
A
#
# COMPACT_ATOMS: atom_id res chain seq x y z
N MET A 1 -21.64 67.88 -26.16
CA MET A 1 -21.74 66.45 -26.52
C MET A 1 -20.44 65.69 -26.25
N LYS A 2 -19.29 66.08 -26.84
CA LYS A 2 -17.99 65.39 -26.62
C LYS A 2 -17.55 65.28 -25.15
N LYS A 3 -17.72 66.34 -24.34
CA LYS A 3 -17.42 66.30 -22.89
C LYS A 3 -18.27 65.29 -22.11
N LEU A 4 -19.54 65.12 -22.48
CA LEU A 4 -20.44 64.15 -21.85
C LEU A 4 -20.07 62.71 -22.24
N LEU A 5 -19.62 62.52 -23.48
CA LEU A 5 -19.10 61.24 -24.01
C LEU A 5 -17.82 60.80 -23.29
N TYR A 6 -16.87 61.71 -23.04
CA TYR A 6 -15.65 61.37 -22.31
C TYR A 6 -15.92 61.04 -20.84
N ILE A 7 -16.91 61.70 -20.21
CA ILE A 7 -17.33 61.39 -18.83
C ILE A 7 -18.01 60.02 -18.77
N THR A 8 -18.91 59.70 -19.70
CA THR A 8 -19.56 58.38 -19.76
C THR A 8 -18.56 57.26 -20.08
N LEU A 9 -17.60 57.50 -20.98
CA LEU A 9 -16.53 56.55 -21.29
C LEU A 9 -15.58 56.34 -20.09
N GLY A 10 -15.30 57.40 -19.32
CA GLY A 10 -14.50 57.32 -18.10
C GLY A 10 -15.18 56.52 -16.99
N VAL A 11 -16.50 56.71 -16.78
CA VAL A 11 -17.28 55.93 -15.81
C VAL A 11 -17.37 54.46 -16.23
N LEU A 12 -17.53 54.17 -17.52
CA LEU A 12 -17.57 52.80 -18.04
C LEU A 12 -16.22 52.06 -17.85
N LEU A 13 -15.10 52.75 -18.09
CA LEU A 13 -13.74 52.21 -17.89
C LEU A 13 -13.45 51.89 -16.41
N VAL A 14 -13.94 52.70 -15.47
CA VAL A 14 -13.81 52.44 -14.02
C VAL A 14 -14.74 51.31 -13.57
N SER A 15 -15.92 51.16 -14.18
CA SER A 15 -16.84 50.04 -13.87
C SER A 15 -16.35 48.67 -14.38
N MET A 16 -15.37 48.65 -15.28
CA MET A 16 -14.74 47.42 -15.79
C MET A 16 -13.51 46.97 -14.97
N THR A 17 -13.08 47.74 -13.98
CA THR A 17 -12.08 47.28 -13.00
C THR A 17 -12.79 46.61 -11.83
N SER A 18 -13.45 45.47 -12.05
CA SER A 18 -13.84 44.62 -10.93
C SER A 18 -12.55 44.06 -10.34
N CYS A 19 -12.13 44.57 -9.17
CA CYS A 19 -11.12 43.89 -8.36
C CYS A 19 -11.72 42.57 -7.92
N TYR A 20 -11.42 41.51 -8.67
CA TYR A 20 -11.80 40.15 -8.33
C TYR A 20 -10.88 39.71 -7.20
N GLU A 21 -11.16 40.08 -5.96
CA GLU A 21 -10.29 39.83 -4.81
C GLU A 21 -10.82 38.69 -3.91
N ASP A 22 -11.98 38.09 -4.22
CA ASP A 22 -12.57 36.96 -3.47
C ASP A 22 -11.65 35.73 -3.40
N PHE A 23 -10.67 35.64 -4.31
CA PHE A 23 -9.60 34.64 -4.19
C PHE A 23 -8.62 34.92 -3.04
N LYS A 24 -8.83 35.93 -2.20
CA LYS A 24 -7.98 36.21 -1.04
C LYS A 24 -8.61 35.85 0.30
N GLU A 25 -9.93 35.65 0.34
CA GLU A 25 -10.69 35.42 1.58
C GLU A 25 -11.12 33.97 1.75
N ASP A 26 -11.47 33.55 2.97
CA ASP A 26 -12.00 32.20 3.20
C ASP A 26 -13.32 31.99 2.43
N PHE A 27 -13.65 30.73 2.14
CA PHE A 27 -14.98 30.42 1.62
C PHE A 27 -16.02 30.72 2.70
N GLU A 28 -17.25 31.02 2.26
CA GLU A 28 -18.37 31.28 3.18
C GLU A 28 -18.70 30.10 4.09
N VAL A 29 -18.29 28.89 3.71
CA VAL A 29 -18.62 27.65 4.41
C VAL A 29 -17.37 26.81 4.59
N SER A 30 -17.06 26.48 5.84
CA SER A 30 -16.02 25.53 6.21
C SER A 30 -16.55 24.11 6.31
N SER A 31 -15.69 23.12 6.04
CA SER A 31 -16.10 21.71 6.10
C SER A 31 -15.00 20.77 6.55
N LEU A 32 -15.32 19.82 7.43
CA LEU A 32 -14.51 18.64 7.70
C LEU A 32 -14.99 17.45 6.86
N TYR A 33 -14.07 16.61 6.39
CA TYR A 33 -14.43 15.44 5.58
C TYR A 33 -13.31 14.41 5.43
N PHE A 34 -13.67 13.17 5.09
CA PHE A 34 -12.70 12.18 4.63
C PHE A 34 -12.35 12.43 3.15
N PRO A 35 -11.07 12.60 2.78
CA PRO A 35 -10.69 12.90 1.40
C PRO A 35 -11.03 11.75 0.43
N HIS A 36 -10.92 10.51 0.91
CA HIS A 36 -11.18 9.28 0.14
C HIS A 36 -12.20 8.39 0.85
N GLN A 37 -13.22 7.91 0.12
CA GLN A 37 -14.33 7.13 0.68
C GLN A 37 -14.07 5.63 0.67
N LYS A 38 -13.21 5.15 -0.24
CA LYS A 38 -12.88 3.73 -0.39
C LYS A 38 -11.39 3.52 -0.64
N PRO A 39 -10.50 3.98 0.26
CA PRO A 39 -9.09 3.67 0.16
C PRO A 39 -8.85 2.18 0.44
N LEU A 40 -7.88 1.60 -0.26
CA LEU A 40 -7.30 0.31 0.07
C LEU A 40 -5.92 0.57 0.65
N ARG A 41 -5.68 0.10 1.88
CA ARG A 41 -4.40 0.22 2.58
C ARG A 41 -3.72 -1.13 2.69
N THR A 42 -2.49 -1.17 2.18
CA THR A 42 -1.57 -2.30 2.32
C THR A 42 -0.65 -2.02 3.50
N VAL A 43 -0.69 -2.87 4.52
CA VAL A 43 0.08 -2.78 5.77
C VAL A 43 1.28 -3.70 5.69
N PHE A 44 2.43 -3.28 6.22
CA PHE A 44 3.63 -4.11 6.26
C PHE A 44 3.72 -4.85 7.60
N THR A 45 4.20 -6.08 7.60
CA THR A 45 4.45 -6.82 8.85
C THR A 45 5.45 -6.12 9.79
N SER A 46 6.36 -5.32 9.25
CA SER A 46 7.33 -4.52 10.01
C SER A 46 6.83 -3.12 10.41
N ASP A 47 5.78 -2.62 9.77
CA ASP A 47 5.18 -1.32 10.05
C ASP A 47 3.66 -1.48 10.20
N THR A 48 3.27 -1.71 11.45
CA THR A 48 1.91 -2.10 11.83
C THR A 48 0.98 -0.90 12.03
N ASP A 49 1.48 0.32 11.82
CA ASP A 49 0.73 1.54 12.07
C ASP A 49 0.27 2.17 10.74
N ILE A 50 -0.99 2.60 10.70
CA ILE A 50 -1.48 3.51 9.66
C ILE A 50 -2.20 4.70 10.29
N GLU A 51 -2.33 5.78 9.52
CA GLU A 51 -3.05 6.97 9.93
C GLU A 51 -4.35 7.09 9.15
N VAL A 52 -5.43 7.37 9.89
CA VAL A 52 -6.77 7.60 9.35
C VAL A 52 -7.19 8.99 9.75
N GLY A 53 -7.57 9.82 8.78
CA GLY A 53 -7.76 11.24 9.04
C GLY A 53 -8.75 11.94 8.12
N ILE A 54 -9.10 13.14 8.54
CA ILE A 54 -10.00 14.09 7.88
C ILE A 54 -9.22 15.34 7.47
N VAL A 55 -9.81 16.07 6.52
CA VAL A 55 -9.27 17.32 6.00
C VAL A 55 -10.25 18.45 6.27
N LEU A 56 -9.71 19.61 6.65
CA LEU A 56 -10.43 20.88 6.73
C LEU A 56 -10.42 21.57 5.36
N GLY A 57 -11.61 21.90 4.87
CA GLY A 57 -11.83 22.67 3.64
C GLY A 57 -12.55 23.98 3.93
N GLY A 58 -12.50 24.88 2.95
CA GLY A 58 -13.21 26.17 3.00
C GLY A 58 -12.48 27.29 3.73
N LYS A 59 -11.32 27.03 4.35
CA LYS A 59 -10.49 28.05 5.01
C LYS A 59 -9.13 28.21 4.35
N ARG A 60 -8.57 29.42 4.36
CA ARG A 60 -7.17 29.72 4.00
C ARG A 60 -6.27 29.73 5.22
N HIS A 61 -6.82 30.12 6.37
CA HIS A 61 -6.13 30.05 7.65
C HIS A 61 -7.02 29.33 8.66
N ASN A 62 -6.46 28.33 9.34
CA ASN A 62 -7.14 27.69 10.44
C ASN A 62 -6.68 28.31 11.76
N GLU A 63 -7.49 29.17 12.38
CA GLU A 63 -7.12 29.85 13.63
C GLU A 63 -7.61 29.12 14.88
N VAL A 64 -8.46 28.11 14.74
CA VAL A 64 -9.08 27.36 15.84
C VAL A 64 -8.81 25.85 15.70
N THR A 65 -8.92 25.12 16.79
CA THR A 65 -8.95 23.65 16.70
C THR A 65 -10.36 23.22 16.30
N GLU A 66 -10.47 22.53 15.16
CA GLU A 66 -11.71 21.93 14.70
C GLU A 66 -11.78 20.46 15.16
N LEU A 67 -12.96 19.99 15.52
CA LEU A 67 -13.20 18.64 16.05
C LEU A 67 -14.22 17.93 15.18
N ALA A 68 -14.01 16.64 14.93
CA ALA A 68 -15.03 15.77 14.39
C ALA A 68 -15.18 14.49 15.23
N SER A 69 -16.39 14.23 15.69
CA SER A 69 -16.76 12.95 16.30
C SER A 69 -17.08 11.94 15.20
N PHE A 70 -16.74 10.68 15.43
CA PHE A 70 -17.07 9.60 14.50
C PHE A 70 -17.59 8.36 15.23
N SER A 71 -18.17 7.43 14.46
CA SER A 71 -18.49 6.09 14.92
C SER A 71 -18.19 5.06 13.84
N LEU A 72 -18.09 3.79 14.24
CA LEU A 72 -18.17 2.70 13.26
C LEU A 72 -19.54 2.73 12.58
N ALA A 73 -19.57 2.39 11.30
CA ALA A 73 -20.79 2.36 10.50
C ALA A 73 -20.94 1.05 9.69
N PRO A 74 -21.09 -0.12 10.35
CA PRO A 74 -21.21 -1.42 9.68
C PRO A 74 -22.32 -1.48 8.62
N ASP A 75 -23.40 -0.72 8.81
CA ASP A 75 -24.53 -0.65 7.87
C ASP A 75 -24.16 -0.06 6.49
N LEU A 76 -22.98 0.57 6.35
CA LEU A 76 -22.46 1.08 5.08
C LEU A 76 -21.62 0.04 4.30
N LEU A 77 -21.40 -1.15 4.85
CA LEU A 77 -20.63 -2.18 4.18
C LEU A 77 -21.36 -2.71 2.93
N PRO A 78 -20.70 -2.76 1.77
CA PRO A 78 -21.27 -3.38 0.58
C PRO A 78 -21.23 -4.91 0.67
N ASP A 79 -22.01 -5.58 -0.19
CA ASP A 79 -21.95 -7.03 -0.35
C ASP A 79 -20.56 -7.49 -0.84
N GLY A 80 -20.11 -8.65 -0.36
CA GLY A 80 -18.86 -9.27 -0.82
C GLY A 80 -17.60 -8.88 -0.04
N VAL A 81 -17.73 -8.02 0.98
CA VAL A 81 -16.66 -7.71 1.94
C VAL A 81 -17.14 -7.96 3.37
N SER A 82 -16.20 -8.09 4.30
CA SER A 82 -16.45 -8.35 5.71
C SER A 82 -16.02 -7.17 6.57
N LEU A 83 -16.70 -6.97 7.70
CA LEU A 83 -16.26 -6.03 8.73
C LEU A 83 -14.90 -6.48 9.27
N LEU A 84 -13.92 -5.57 9.34
CA LEU A 84 -12.65 -5.81 10.01
C LEU A 84 -12.90 -6.17 11.49
N PRO A 85 -12.49 -7.35 11.97
CA PRO A 85 -12.74 -7.75 13.35
C PRO A 85 -12.07 -6.79 14.34
N GLY A 86 -12.77 -6.47 15.42
CA GLY A 86 -12.26 -5.53 16.43
C GLY A 86 -10.99 -6.01 17.16
N SER A 87 -10.66 -7.31 17.10
CA SER A 87 -9.41 -7.82 17.67
C SER A 87 -8.19 -7.56 16.78
N HIS A 88 -8.39 -7.25 15.49
CA HIS A 88 -7.33 -7.10 14.49
C HIS A 88 -6.64 -5.73 14.55
N TYR A 89 -7.17 -4.79 15.33
CA TYR A 89 -6.63 -3.44 15.41
C TYR A 89 -6.84 -2.80 16.78
N THR A 90 -6.00 -1.82 17.09
CA THR A 90 -6.18 -0.86 18.17
C THR A 90 -6.31 0.54 17.59
N MET A 91 -7.37 1.23 17.95
CA MET A 91 -7.61 2.62 17.55
C MET A 91 -7.08 3.56 18.64
N HIS A 92 -6.09 4.38 18.30
CA HIS A 92 -5.48 5.34 19.23
C HIS A 92 -6.24 6.66 19.21
N VAL A 93 -7.44 6.64 19.80
CA VAL A 93 -8.32 7.81 19.98
C VAL A 93 -8.75 7.92 21.44
N GLY A 94 -9.18 9.12 21.85
CA GLY A 94 -9.82 9.32 23.14
C GLY A 94 -11.15 8.56 23.26
N GLU A 95 -11.66 8.42 24.48
CA GLU A 95 -12.95 7.74 24.75
C GLU A 95 -14.14 8.38 24.03
N ASP A 96 -14.01 9.64 23.63
CA ASP A 96 -15.00 10.41 22.89
C ASP A 96 -14.98 10.17 21.37
N SER A 97 -14.02 9.40 20.85
CA SER A 97 -13.88 9.12 19.41
C SER A 97 -13.87 10.40 18.56
N VAL A 98 -13.00 11.34 18.95
CA VAL A 98 -12.82 12.63 18.29
C VAL A 98 -11.52 12.68 17.50
N ILE A 99 -11.59 13.24 16.29
CA ILE A 99 -10.45 13.61 15.46
C ILE A 99 -10.26 15.13 15.56
N GLU A 100 -9.06 15.55 15.94
CA GLU A 100 -8.72 16.97 16.08
C GLU A 100 -7.92 17.47 14.87
N VAL A 101 -8.39 18.56 14.25
CA VAL A 101 -7.60 19.38 13.33
C VAL A 101 -7.13 20.61 14.11
N LYS A 102 -5.88 20.59 14.56
CA LYS A 102 -5.33 21.64 15.42
C LYS A 102 -5.32 23.01 14.72
N SER A 103 -5.43 24.09 15.49
CA SER A 103 -5.16 25.44 14.98
C SER A 103 -3.81 25.50 14.25
N GLY A 104 -3.80 26.10 13.07
CA GLY A 104 -2.67 26.14 12.14
C GLY A 104 -2.62 24.97 11.15
N GLU A 105 -3.32 23.86 11.42
CA GLU A 105 -3.33 22.65 10.60
C GLU A 105 -4.59 22.55 9.73
N PHE A 106 -4.50 21.75 8.67
CA PHE A 106 -5.63 21.42 7.79
C PHE A 106 -5.96 19.93 7.78
N GLN A 107 -5.21 19.12 8.52
CA GLN A 107 -5.40 17.68 8.60
C GLN A 107 -5.42 17.27 10.06
N GLY A 108 -6.30 16.34 10.37
CA GLY A 108 -6.43 15.72 11.68
C GLY A 108 -6.54 14.23 11.50
N GLN A 109 -5.87 13.45 12.34
CA GLN A 109 -5.77 12.01 12.18
C GLN A 109 -5.61 11.30 13.51
N PHE A 110 -5.97 10.03 13.51
CA PHE A 110 -5.63 9.10 14.57
C PHE A 110 -4.87 7.91 14.01
N ARG A 111 -4.13 7.25 14.89
CA ARG A 111 -3.34 6.07 14.53
C ARG A 111 -4.17 4.80 14.71
N LEU A 112 -4.04 3.89 13.76
CA LEU A 112 -4.57 2.54 13.82
C LEU A 112 -3.37 1.58 13.83
N THR A 113 -3.26 0.76 14.87
CA THR A 113 -2.19 -0.26 14.97
C THR A 113 -2.81 -1.64 14.77
N PHE A 114 -2.28 -2.42 13.83
CA PHE A 114 -2.72 -3.80 13.60
C PHE A 114 -2.07 -4.76 14.61
N THR A 115 -2.87 -5.71 15.08
CA THR A 115 -2.45 -6.73 16.06
C THR A 115 -1.99 -8.01 15.37
N ASP A 116 -1.40 -8.93 16.13
CA ASP A 116 -0.98 -10.24 15.60
C ASP A 116 -2.16 -11.04 14.98
N ASP A 117 -3.38 -10.89 15.52
CA ASP A 117 -4.60 -11.51 14.99
C ASP A 117 -4.84 -11.15 13.52
N PHE A 118 -4.49 -9.92 13.10
CA PHE A 118 -4.62 -9.50 11.71
C PHE A 118 -3.70 -10.29 10.77
N TYR A 119 -2.48 -10.58 11.22
CA TYR A 119 -1.44 -11.21 10.39
C TYR A 119 -1.57 -12.73 10.30
N VAL A 120 -2.28 -13.36 11.24
CA VAL A 120 -2.56 -14.81 11.22
C VAL A 120 -3.90 -15.17 10.57
N ASP A 121 -4.69 -14.18 10.14
CA ASP A 121 -5.93 -14.39 9.40
C ASP A 121 -5.67 -14.38 7.88
N ASP A 122 -5.94 -15.51 7.22
CA ASP A 122 -5.78 -15.68 5.77
C ASP A 122 -6.59 -14.67 4.94
N LEU A 123 -7.73 -14.18 5.46
CA LEU A 123 -8.53 -13.17 4.78
C LEU A 123 -7.85 -11.80 4.75
N SER A 124 -6.92 -11.53 5.67
CA SER A 124 -6.14 -10.28 5.70
C SER A 124 -5.05 -10.19 4.64
N LEU A 125 -4.75 -11.28 3.92
CA LEU A 125 -3.88 -11.24 2.74
C LEU A 125 -4.57 -10.62 1.51
N GLY A 126 -5.91 -10.61 1.51
CA GLY A 126 -6.72 -10.20 0.38
C GLY A 126 -7.65 -9.02 0.67
N ASN A 127 -8.40 -8.65 -0.36
CA ASN A 127 -9.35 -7.52 -0.34
C ASN A 127 -10.67 -7.92 0.34
N ASN A 128 -10.62 -8.35 1.60
CA ASN A 128 -11.77 -8.89 2.32
C ASN A 128 -12.28 -7.97 3.43
N TYR A 129 -11.39 -7.42 4.24
CA TYR A 129 -11.77 -6.70 5.46
C TYR A 129 -11.83 -5.19 5.26
N VAL A 130 -12.89 -4.60 5.81
CA VAL A 130 -13.17 -3.17 5.74
C VAL A 130 -13.47 -2.62 7.13
N LEU A 131 -12.84 -1.50 7.48
CA LEU A 131 -13.16 -0.68 8.64
C LEU A 131 -14.06 0.50 8.20
N PRO A 132 -15.38 0.43 8.41
CA PRO A 132 -16.29 1.50 8.03
C PRO A 132 -16.40 2.55 9.15
N ILE A 133 -16.07 3.80 8.83
CA ILE A 133 -16.12 4.94 9.75
C ILE A 133 -16.99 6.03 9.16
N LYS A 134 -17.82 6.65 10.00
CA LYS A 134 -18.68 7.78 9.63
C LYS A 134 -18.56 8.90 10.64
N LEU A 135 -18.49 10.14 10.15
CA LEU A 135 -18.57 11.34 10.97
C LEU A 135 -20.00 11.53 11.51
N THR A 136 -20.11 11.82 12.79
CA THR A 136 -21.38 11.96 13.52
C THR A 136 -21.55 13.33 14.16
N GLY A 137 -20.46 14.07 14.36
CA GLY A 137 -20.46 15.44 14.86
C GLY A 137 -19.25 16.21 14.33
N PHE A 138 -19.36 17.52 14.24
CA PHE A 138 -18.31 18.40 13.71
C PHE A 138 -18.49 19.83 14.21
N THR A 139 -17.40 20.59 14.29
CA THR A 139 -17.41 22.01 14.73
C THR A 139 -17.45 23.01 13.57
N THR A 140 -17.14 22.58 12.35
CA THR A 140 -17.28 23.39 11.13
C THR A 140 -18.75 23.63 10.78
N ASP A 141 -19.00 24.47 9.77
CA ASP A 141 -20.38 24.77 9.33
C ASP A 141 -21.11 23.53 8.81
N GLN A 142 -20.37 22.62 8.17
CA GLN A 142 -20.91 21.37 7.64
C GLN A 142 -19.84 20.27 7.56
N VAL A 143 -20.27 19.07 7.19
CA VAL A 143 -19.39 18.06 6.57
C VAL A 143 -19.58 18.14 5.06
N LEU A 144 -18.49 17.96 4.30
CA LEU A 144 -18.58 18.03 2.84
C LEU A 144 -19.51 16.92 2.31
N ALA A 145 -20.47 17.30 1.46
CA ALA A 145 -21.51 16.39 1.00
C ALA A 145 -20.95 15.11 0.36
N GLY A 146 -21.41 13.95 0.84
CA GLY A 146 -20.97 12.63 0.36
C GLY A 146 -19.56 12.22 0.79
N LYS A 147 -18.92 13.00 1.67
CA LYS A 147 -17.56 12.79 2.18
C LYS A 147 -17.53 12.59 3.71
N ASP A 148 -18.67 12.26 4.30
CA ASP A 148 -18.87 12.03 5.73
C ASP A 148 -18.47 10.62 6.19
N TYR A 149 -17.99 9.77 5.29
CA TYR A 149 -17.60 8.40 5.60
C TYR A 149 -16.31 7.98 4.88
N VAL A 150 -15.72 6.90 5.40
CA VAL A 150 -14.66 6.12 4.77
C VAL A 150 -14.91 4.63 5.01
N LEU A 151 -14.78 3.83 3.97
CA LEU A 151 -14.75 2.37 3.98
C LEU A 151 -13.31 1.95 3.73
N LEU A 152 -12.53 1.90 4.81
CA LEU A 152 -11.10 1.62 4.75
C LEU A 152 -10.89 0.12 4.58
N MET A 153 -10.56 -0.32 3.36
CA MET A 153 -10.16 -1.70 3.12
C MET A 153 -8.70 -1.88 3.52
N VAL A 154 -8.41 -3.00 4.17
CA VAL A 154 -7.06 -3.31 4.68
C VAL A 154 -6.64 -4.69 4.24
N LYS A 155 -5.37 -4.81 3.83
CA LYS A 155 -4.66 -6.06 3.63
C LYS A 155 -3.23 -5.91 4.14
N TYR A 156 -2.52 -7.01 4.37
CA TYR A 156 -1.09 -6.96 4.67
C TYR A 156 -0.23 -7.59 3.59
N ILE A 157 1.02 -7.16 3.57
CA ILE A 157 2.13 -7.83 2.88
C ILE A 157 3.29 -7.97 3.85
N ASN A 158 4.11 -8.99 3.66
CA ASN A 158 5.32 -9.16 4.44
C ASN A 158 6.50 -8.37 3.84
N ASP A 159 7.63 -8.37 4.56
CA ASP A 159 8.81 -7.61 4.17
C ASP A 159 9.51 -8.10 2.89
N PHE A 160 9.15 -9.27 2.39
CA PHE A 160 9.71 -9.91 1.19
C PHE A 160 8.78 -9.80 -0.03
N HIS A 161 7.65 -9.11 0.11
CA HIS A 161 6.77 -8.78 -1.00
C HIS A 161 7.42 -7.74 -1.91
N GLY A 162 7.29 -7.91 -3.22
CA GLY A 162 7.59 -6.84 -4.15
C GLY A 162 8.05 -7.33 -5.51
N THR A 163 8.60 -6.40 -6.29
CA THR A 163 9.23 -6.72 -7.56
C THR A 163 10.72 -7.01 -7.37
N TYR A 164 11.17 -8.09 -7.99
CA TYR A 164 12.56 -8.54 -7.96
C TYR A 164 13.12 -8.68 -9.37
N TYR A 165 14.41 -8.42 -9.53
CA TYR A 165 15.15 -8.91 -10.70
C TYR A 165 15.60 -10.34 -10.45
N GLN A 166 15.25 -11.25 -11.35
CA GLN A 166 15.72 -12.63 -11.29
C GLN A 166 17.08 -12.74 -11.98
N LEU A 167 18.08 -13.16 -11.21
CA LEU A 167 19.39 -13.54 -11.72
C LEU A 167 19.49 -15.05 -11.63
N GLY A 168 20.02 -15.68 -12.67
CA GLY A 168 20.25 -17.11 -12.70
C GLY A 168 21.16 -17.49 -13.86
N THR A 169 20.92 -18.64 -14.47
CA THR A 169 21.70 -19.06 -15.65
C THR A 169 21.04 -18.57 -16.93
N VAL A 170 21.70 -17.66 -17.65
CA VAL A 170 21.24 -17.17 -18.95
C VAL A 170 22.28 -17.54 -20.01
N ASN A 171 21.87 -18.29 -21.04
CA ASN A 171 22.75 -18.75 -22.13
C ASN A 171 24.03 -19.46 -21.63
N GLY A 172 23.92 -20.28 -20.58
CA GLY A 172 25.05 -21.01 -19.98
C GLY A 172 26.00 -20.17 -19.12
N LYS A 173 25.70 -18.88 -18.91
CA LYS A 173 26.41 -18.02 -17.95
C LYS A 173 25.60 -17.87 -16.67
N VAL A 174 26.23 -18.11 -15.53
CA VAL A 174 25.62 -17.94 -14.22
C VAL A 174 25.78 -16.50 -13.77
N TYR A 175 24.67 -15.82 -13.54
CA TYR A 175 24.59 -14.55 -12.84
C TYR A 175 24.08 -14.81 -11.42
N LYS A 176 24.70 -14.18 -10.43
CA LYS A 176 24.34 -14.38 -9.02
C LYS A 176 24.49 -13.09 -8.23
N TYR A 177 23.80 -13.01 -7.11
CA TYR A 177 24.04 -11.95 -6.14
C TYR A 177 25.47 -12.04 -5.60
N ASP A 178 26.14 -10.88 -5.52
CA ASP A 178 27.48 -10.73 -4.97
C ASP A 178 27.40 -9.77 -3.77
N GLU A 179 27.60 -10.33 -2.59
CA GLU A 179 27.46 -9.63 -1.31
C GLU A 179 28.64 -8.68 -1.03
N ASP A 180 29.84 -9.02 -1.50
CA ASP A 180 31.07 -8.23 -1.29
C ASP A 180 31.11 -6.99 -2.19
N ALA A 181 30.46 -7.06 -3.35
CA ALA A 181 30.45 -5.97 -4.31
C ALA A 181 29.55 -4.79 -3.90
N GLY A 182 28.60 -4.95 -2.96
CA GLY A 182 27.64 -3.92 -2.48
C GLY A 182 26.69 -3.35 -3.56
N ARG A 183 27.01 -3.61 -4.82
CA ARG A 183 26.27 -3.51 -6.06
C ARG A 183 26.80 -4.66 -6.87
N THR A 184 26.11 -5.79 -6.77
CA THR A 184 26.03 -6.88 -7.74
C THR A 184 26.98 -6.81 -8.94
N GLY A 185 27.54 -7.97 -9.32
CA GLY A 185 27.96 -8.25 -10.69
C GLY A 185 26.81 -8.26 -11.72
N LEU A 186 25.81 -7.36 -11.55
CA LEU A 186 24.97 -6.89 -12.63
C LEU A 186 25.93 -6.20 -13.60
N THR A 187 25.87 -6.56 -14.88
CA THR A 187 26.41 -5.66 -15.90
C THR A 187 25.75 -4.28 -15.73
N ASP A 188 26.40 -3.19 -16.16
CA ASP A 188 25.82 -1.84 -16.10
C ASP A 188 24.41 -1.71 -16.74
N ASP A 189 23.96 -2.73 -17.48
CA ASP A 189 22.63 -2.85 -18.04
C ASP A 189 21.72 -3.81 -17.23
N LEU A 190 20.93 -3.23 -16.32
CA LEU A 190 19.87 -3.94 -15.58
C LEU A 190 18.74 -4.47 -16.48
N ARG A 191 18.66 -4.01 -17.74
CA ARG A 191 17.62 -4.41 -18.72
C ARG A 191 17.77 -5.86 -19.19
N ILE A 192 18.86 -6.53 -18.83
CA ILE A 192 19.14 -7.90 -19.23
C ILE A 192 18.37 -8.91 -18.36
N TYR A 193 17.87 -8.49 -17.19
CA TYR A 193 17.21 -9.37 -16.24
C TYR A 193 15.70 -9.22 -16.29
N ASP A 194 15.00 -10.34 -16.25
CA ASP A 194 13.55 -10.36 -16.11
C ASP A 194 13.16 -9.88 -14.71
N ALA A 195 12.14 -9.03 -14.68
CA ALA A 195 11.51 -8.62 -13.44
C ALA A 195 10.29 -9.50 -13.18
N LEU A 196 10.16 -10.00 -11.95
CA LEU A 196 9.01 -10.77 -11.52
C LEU A 196 8.45 -10.23 -10.22
N GLU A 197 7.16 -10.48 -10.00
CA GLU A 197 6.47 -10.13 -8.76
C GLU A 197 6.50 -11.31 -7.80
N VAL A 198 7.02 -11.07 -6.59
CA VAL A 198 7.00 -11.99 -5.46
C VAL A 198 5.88 -11.54 -4.52
N THR A 199 4.89 -12.40 -4.31
CA THR A 199 3.67 -12.05 -3.57
C THR A 199 3.62 -12.73 -2.20
N THR A 200 3.09 -12.05 -1.19
CA THR A 200 2.92 -12.61 0.15
C THR A 200 1.87 -13.72 0.15
N SER A 201 2.20 -14.88 0.75
CA SER A 201 1.23 -15.93 1.11
C SER A 201 1.11 -16.14 2.61
N GLY A 202 1.94 -15.47 3.41
CA GLY A 202 1.86 -15.48 4.87
C GLY A 202 2.92 -14.58 5.50
N VAL A 203 2.93 -14.46 6.83
CA VAL A 203 3.84 -13.55 7.58
C VAL A 203 5.31 -13.71 7.19
N ASN A 204 5.77 -14.94 6.99
CA ASN A 204 7.13 -15.23 6.54
C ASN A 204 7.18 -16.01 5.21
N GLN A 205 6.09 -15.97 4.45
CA GLN A 205 5.93 -16.79 3.25
C GLN A 205 5.65 -15.92 2.03
N VAL A 206 6.33 -16.23 0.93
CA VAL A 206 6.14 -15.57 -0.36
C VAL A 206 6.10 -16.58 -1.49
N VAL A 207 5.41 -16.21 -2.56
CA VAL A 207 5.29 -17.01 -3.78
C VAL A 207 6.13 -16.35 -4.87
N VAL A 208 7.06 -17.11 -5.41
CA VAL A 208 7.79 -16.81 -6.65
C VAL A 208 7.01 -17.45 -7.80
N PRO A 209 6.64 -16.72 -8.86
CA PRO A 209 5.65 -17.16 -9.85
C PRO A 209 6.16 -18.23 -10.83
N ALA A 210 7.39 -18.72 -10.67
CA ALA A 210 8.00 -19.70 -11.55
C ALA A 210 8.95 -20.64 -10.80
N ILE A 211 9.12 -21.83 -11.37
CA ILE A 211 10.18 -22.79 -11.04
C ILE A 211 11.14 -22.83 -12.23
N GLY A 212 12.43 -22.68 -11.97
CA GLY A 212 13.45 -22.53 -13.01
C GLY A 212 13.18 -21.29 -13.87
N ASP A 213 13.20 -21.47 -15.19
CA ASP A 213 12.83 -20.43 -16.16
C ASP A 213 11.31 -20.33 -16.43
N GLY A 214 10.49 -21.15 -15.74
CA GLY A 214 9.05 -21.17 -15.88
C GLY A 214 8.52 -21.77 -17.17
N THR A 215 9.36 -22.39 -18.01
CA THR A 215 8.94 -22.95 -19.31
C THR A 215 8.54 -24.42 -19.23
N GLU A 216 9.28 -25.22 -18.45
CA GLU A 216 9.05 -26.67 -18.31
C GLU A 216 8.01 -27.00 -17.21
N VAL A 217 7.91 -26.15 -16.19
CA VAL A 217 7.02 -26.36 -15.04
C VAL A 217 6.13 -25.12 -14.84
N THR A 218 4.84 -25.27 -15.09
CA THR A 218 3.83 -24.20 -14.91
C THR A 218 3.29 -24.16 -13.48
N ASN A 219 4.20 -24.12 -12.50
CA ASN A 219 3.90 -24.04 -11.07
C ASN A 219 4.75 -22.94 -10.43
N SER A 220 4.40 -22.53 -9.22
CA SER A 220 5.15 -21.53 -8.46
C SER A 220 5.99 -22.16 -7.36
N LEU A 221 6.97 -21.41 -6.87
CA LEU A 221 7.80 -21.78 -5.75
C LEU A 221 7.36 -20.96 -4.53
N GLU A 222 6.78 -21.61 -3.53
CA GLU A 222 6.51 -20.98 -2.25
C GLU A 222 7.76 -21.04 -1.38
N LEU A 223 8.28 -19.87 -1.00
CA LEU A 223 9.44 -19.72 -0.13
C LEU A 223 8.96 -19.35 1.26
N ASN A 224 9.49 -20.04 2.26
CA ASN A 224 9.34 -19.69 3.67
C ASN A 224 10.66 -19.19 4.22
N VAL A 225 10.62 -18.06 4.94
CA VAL A 225 11.76 -17.43 5.58
C VAL A 225 11.77 -17.80 7.05
N ASP A 226 12.83 -18.46 7.52
CA ASP A 226 13.04 -18.61 8.95
C ASP A 226 13.42 -17.26 9.57
N PRO A 227 12.63 -16.71 10.52
CA PRO A 227 12.80 -15.34 10.99
C PRO A 227 14.07 -15.13 11.83
N GLU A 228 14.67 -16.20 12.38
CA GLU A 228 15.87 -16.10 13.22
C GLU A 228 17.15 -16.28 12.41
N SER A 229 17.21 -17.34 11.61
CA SER A 229 18.40 -17.72 10.83
C SER A 229 18.43 -17.09 9.44
N LEU A 230 17.31 -16.55 8.97
CA LEU A 230 17.10 -16.10 7.59
C LEU A 230 17.30 -17.20 6.54
N ALA A 231 17.28 -18.47 6.96
CA ALA A 231 17.30 -19.60 6.04
C ALA A 231 15.99 -19.67 5.26
N LEU A 232 16.09 -20.05 3.99
CA LEU A 232 14.93 -20.32 3.15
C LEU A 232 14.61 -21.81 3.16
N SER A 233 13.33 -22.14 3.16
CA SER A 233 12.81 -23.42 2.69
C SER A 233 11.82 -23.20 1.56
N ALA A 234 11.56 -24.23 0.76
CA ALA A 234 10.67 -24.12 -0.38
C ALA A 234 9.73 -25.31 -0.53
N ALA A 235 8.55 -25.02 -1.08
CA ALA A 235 7.55 -25.97 -1.52
C ALA A 235 6.99 -25.55 -2.89
N LEU A 236 6.24 -26.45 -3.52
CA LEU A 236 5.43 -26.07 -4.68
C LEU A 236 4.27 -25.21 -4.21
N GLY A 237 3.98 -24.11 -4.90
CA GLY A 237 2.84 -23.26 -4.57
C GLY A 237 1.50 -23.94 -4.81
N THR A 238 1.44 -24.92 -5.72
CA THR A 238 0.33 -25.88 -5.80
C THR A 238 0.86 -27.31 -5.74
N PRO A 239 0.32 -28.19 -4.87
CA PRO A 239 0.75 -29.58 -4.82
C PRO A 239 0.63 -30.28 -6.18
N ASP A 240 1.73 -30.86 -6.66
CA ASP A 240 1.78 -31.66 -7.89
C ASP A 240 2.51 -32.98 -7.60
N PRO A 241 1.86 -34.15 -7.78
CA PRO A 241 2.49 -35.44 -7.52
C PRO A 241 3.64 -35.78 -8.49
N ASN A 242 3.71 -35.11 -9.64
CA ASN A 242 4.72 -35.35 -10.66
C ASN A 242 5.91 -34.41 -10.56
N VAL A 243 5.85 -33.34 -9.76
CA VAL A 243 6.95 -32.38 -9.62
C VAL A 243 7.52 -32.47 -8.21
N GLN A 244 8.84 -32.52 -8.09
CA GLN A 244 9.52 -32.51 -6.79
C GLN A 244 10.61 -31.45 -6.75
N ILE A 245 10.68 -30.73 -5.61
CA ILE A 245 11.81 -29.85 -5.28
C ILE A 245 12.78 -30.65 -4.42
N LEU A 246 14.03 -30.75 -4.87
CA LEU A 246 15.09 -31.54 -4.26
C LEU A 246 16.27 -30.64 -3.89
N ASN A 247 16.96 -31.00 -2.81
CA ASN A 247 18.21 -30.36 -2.37
C ASN A 247 18.13 -28.84 -2.24
N PHE A 248 16.97 -28.32 -1.82
CA PHE A 248 16.80 -26.88 -1.64
C PHE A 248 17.71 -26.36 -0.53
N SER A 249 18.40 -25.26 -0.82
CA SER A 249 19.16 -24.49 0.16
C SER A 249 19.13 -23.03 -0.25
N GLY A 250 18.84 -22.14 0.70
CA GLY A 250 18.83 -20.72 0.44
C GLY A 250 18.85 -19.89 1.71
N LYS A 251 19.06 -18.58 1.53
CA LYS A 251 19.01 -17.59 2.60
C LYS A 251 18.50 -16.25 2.08
N VAL A 252 17.99 -15.43 2.98
CA VAL A 252 17.89 -13.99 2.76
C VAL A 252 19.29 -13.40 2.96
N ALA A 253 19.81 -12.76 1.92
CA ALA A 253 21.05 -12.01 1.94
C ALA A 253 20.78 -10.51 2.23
N SER A 254 21.85 -9.71 2.26
CA SER A 254 21.74 -8.26 2.37
C SER A 254 20.77 -7.65 1.33
N ASN A 255 20.18 -6.49 1.66
CA ASN A 255 19.22 -5.77 0.82
C ASN A 255 17.98 -6.59 0.40
N LYS A 256 17.51 -7.49 1.27
CA LYS A 256 16.34 -8.36 1.03
C LYS A 256 16.48 -9.31 -0.17
N ALA A 257 17.71 -9.55 -0.65
CA ALA A 257 17.93 -10.46 -1.77
C ALA A 257 17.67 -11.91 -1.34
N LEU A 258 16.88 -12.66 -2.11
CA LEU A 258 16.61 -14.07 -1.85
C LEU A 258 17.56 -14.90 -2.73
N VAL A 259 18.50 -15.61 -2.11
CA VAL A 259 19.51 -16.38 -2.83
C VAL A 259 19.33 -17.86 -2.51
N TYR A 260 19.10 -18.68 -3.53
CA TYR A 260 18.81 -20.09 -3.33
C TYR A 260 19.23 -20.96 -4.51
N THR A 261 19.38 -22.24 -4.20
CA THR A 261 19.70 -23.30 -5.14
C THR A 261 18.83 -24.51 -4.86
N TYR A 262 18.43 -25.22 -5.89
CA TYR A 262 17.67 -26.46 -5.77
C TYR A 262 17.79 -27.27 -7.06
N SER A 263 17.11 -28.41 -7.11
CA SER A 263 16.82 -29.08 -8.37
C SER A 263 15.35 -29.43 -8.42
N TYR A 264 14.71 -29.28 -9.57
CA TYR A 264 13.37 -29.82 -9.78
C TYR A 264 13.43 -31.10 -10.59
N GLN A 265 12.50 -32.03 -10.33
CA GLN A 265 12.38 -33.28 -11.05
C GLN A 265 10.93 -33.47 -11.50
N ILE A 266 10.75 -33.85 -12.77
CA ILE A 266 9.44 -34.18 -13.35
C ILE A 266 9.35 -35.69 -13.52
N GLY A 267 8.42 -36.34 -12.82
CA GLY A 267 8.21 -37.78 -12.85
C GLY A 267 9.47 -38.57 -12.50
N THR A 268 10.06 -39.23 -13.49
CA THR A 268 11.28 -40.06 -13.35
C THR A 268 12.47 -39.49 -14.12
N GLU A 269 12.38 -38.27 -14.62
CA GLU A 269 13.46 -37.62 -15.37
C GLU A 269 14.64 -37.25 -14.47
N ASP A 270 15.80 -36.95 -15.05
CA ASP A 270 16.95 -36.51 -14.27
C ASP A 270 16.66 -35.12 -13.64
N PRO A 271 17.00 -34.88 -12.36
CA PRO A 271 16.78 -33.59 -11.73
C PRO A 271 17.52 -32.45 -12.44
N VAL A 272 16.82 -31.35 -12.70
CA VAL A 272 17.36 -30.15 -13.34
C VAL A 272 17.81 -29.16 -12.26
N PRO A 273 19.10 -28.79 -12.20
CA PRO A 273 19.60 -27.86 -11.20
C PRO A 273 19.22 -26.41 -11.52
N VAL A 274 18.86 -25.65 -10.49
CA VAL A 274 18.52 -24.24 -10.57
C VAL A 274 19.36 -23.45 -9.56
N TYR A 275 19.86 -22.31 -10.02
CA TYR A 275 20.58 -21.33 -9.22
C TYR A 275 19.93 -19.98 -9.46
N ASP A 276 19.29 -19.44 -8.43
CA ASP A 276 18.58 -18.17 -8.52
C ASP A 276 19.04 -17.19 -7.44
N SER A 277 19.02 -15.92 -7.83
CA SER A 277 19.14 -14.80 -6.91
C SER A 277 18.08 -13.76 -7.29
N LEU A 278 17.13 -13.55 -6.40
CA LEU A 278 16.13 -12.50 -6.54
C LEU A 278 16.67 -11.24 -5.87
N VAL A 279 16.97 -10.22 -6.66
CA VAL A 279 17.47 -8.93 -6.17
C VAL A 279 16.30 -7.96 -6.06
N PHE A 280 16.01 -7.51 -4.84
CA PHE A 280 14.89 -6.62 -4.55
C PHE A 280 15.01 -5.30 -5.33
N ARG A 281 13.94 -4.92 -6.02
CA ARG A 281 13.85 -3.65 -6.77
C ARG A 281 13.04 -2.62 -6.00
N ASP A 282 11.79 -2.95 -5.69
CA ASP A 282 10.83 -2.11 -4.97
C ASP A 282 9.64 -2.95 -4.48
N ASN A 283 8.83 -2.40 -3.57
CA ASN A 283 7.70 -3.13 -2.98
C ASN A 283 6.51 -3.33 -3.96
N GLY A 284 6.47 -2.66 -5.11
CA GLY A 284 5.32 -2.69 -6.04
C GLY A 284 4.03 -2.02 -5.51
N VAL A 285 4.06 -1.42 -4.31
CA VAL A 285 2.88 -0.84 -3.66
C VAL A 285 2.59 0.56 -4.17
N VAL A 286 1.34 0.81 -4.54
CA VAL A 286 0.81 2.12 -4.94
C VAL A 286 -0.44 2.46 -4.13
N PHE A 287 -0.87 3.73 -4.16
CA PHE A 287 -2.16 4.10 -3.57
C PHE A 287 -3.30 3.51 -4.41
N GLU A 288 -4.21 2.80 -3.76
CA GLU A 288 -5.31 2.09 -4.40
C GLU A 288 -6.67 2.53 -3.82
N THR A 289 -7.70 2.44 -4.65
CA THR A 289 -9.10 2.58 -4.26
C THR A 289 -9.90 1.40 -4.78
N TRP A 290 -11.03 1.09 -4.16
CA TRP A 290 -11.88 -0.05 -4.50
C TRP A 290 -13.36 0.32 -4.67
#